data_AF-A0AAD8LNB1-F1
#
_entry.id   AF-A0AAD8LNB1-F1
#
_cell.length_a   1.000
_cell.length_b   1.000
_cell.length_c   1.000
_cell.angle_alpha   90.00
_cell.angle_beta   90.00
_cell.angle_gamma   90.00
#
_symmetry.space_group_name_H-M   'P 1'
#
loop_
_entity.id
_entity.type
_entity.pdbx_description
1 polymer ?
#
loop_
_entity_poly.entity_id
_entity_poly.type
_entity_poly.pdbx_seq_one_letter_code
_entity_poly.pdbx_strand_id
1 'polypeptide(L)'
;MDDKSNKLILVPVIFVLFVLIGYQYICPAGSKSCHFRTGEKVRGVTLPSSQTPTIFDFYIDQELEDESPPKLLPTFNFSETDLKRYADFNIKGDDVIVFLHIQKTGGTTFGRHLVRNIRLEQPCDCKLGQKKCTCHRPGKKESWLFSRFSTGWSCGLHADWTELTNCVPVIMDKKETQKPRRNFYYITMLRDPVSRFLSEWKHVQRGATWKTSLHMCDGRSPTQDELPTCYLGDDWSGVTLQEFMDCTYNLANNRQVRMLADLSLVGCYNLSSMNESERNEILLRSAKDNLKNMAFFGLTEYQRKTQYLFERTFNLKFISPFTQLNSTRAANVDIERPTRRRIEELNFLDMQLYEYAKDLFLQRFQFTRQRERLLERQRRREERQLLRSQKARRYRQQADDSVTTEDYTGQVARW
;
A
#
# COMPACT_ATOMS: atom_id res chain seq x y z
N MET A 1 56.47 46.19 -4.49
CA MET A 1 55.00 46.02 -4.41
C MET A 1 54.69 44.72 -5.14
N ASP A 2 54.79 43.58 -4.45
CA ASP A 2 54.78 42.24 -5.05
C ASP A 2 53.64 41.34 -4.53
N ASP A 3 52.50 41.93 -4.16
CA ASP A 3 51.33 41.16 -3.67
C ASP A 3 50.41 40.64 -4.79
N LYS A 4 50.66 41.03 -6.05
CA LYS A 4 49.88 40.53 -7.21
C LYS A 4 50.45 39.25 -7.82
N SER A 5 51.74 38.98 -7.67
CA SER A 5 52.39 37.79 -8.28
C SER A 5 52.10 36.51 -7.47
N ASN A 6 52.06 36.59 -6.14
CA ASN A 6 51.80 35.42 -5.27
C ASN A 6 50.39 34.84 -5.38
N LYS A 7 49.37 35.66 -5.72
CA LYS A 7 47.99 35.16 -5.92
C LYS A 7 47.80 34.45 -7.26
N LEU A 8 48.60 34.78 -8.29
CA LEU A 8 48.50 34.14 -9.60
C LEU A 8 49.06 32.70 -9.59
N ILE A 9 50.02 32.42 -8.71
CA ILE A 9 50.66 31.10 -8.59
C ILE A 9 49.92 30.21 -7.57
N LEU A 10 49.27 30.80 -6.56
CA LEU A 10 48.55 30.03 -5.52
C LEU A 10 47.33 29.28 -6.08
N VAL A 11 46.60 29.89 -7.02
CA VAL A 11 45.36 29.32 -7.60
C VAL A 11 45.63 28.02 -8.39
N PRO A 12 46.60 27.94 -9.32
CA PRO A 12 46.90 26.69 -10.00
C PRO A 12 47.46 25.62 -9.05
N VAL A 13 48.23 26.01 -8.02
CA VAL A 13 48.76 25.05 -7.03
C VAL A 13 47.64 24.43 -6.18
N ILE A 14 46.66 25.23 -5.75
CA ILE A 14 45.49 24.73 -5.02
C ILE A 14 44.64 23.82 -5.91
N PHE A 15 44.47 24.16 -7.19
CA PHE A 15 43.75 23.32 -8.15
C PHE A 15 44.43 21.96 -8.34
N VAL A 16 45.75 21.94 -8.50
CA VAL A 16 46.53 20.69 -8.59
C VAL A 16 46.41 19.85 -7.31
N LEU A 17 46.46 20.48 -6.13
CA LEU A 17 46.25 19.78 -4.86
C LEU A 17 44.83 19.21 -4.73
N PHE A 18 43.80 19.94 -5.17
CA PHE A 18 42.42 19.45 -5.16
C PHE A 18 42.22 18.27 -6.12
N VAL A 19 42.85 18.30 -7.29
CA VAL A 19 42.83 17.19 -8.25
C VAL A 19 43.57 15.97 -7.70
N LEU A 20 44.73 16.16 -7.04
CA LEU A 20 45.47 15.07 -6.40
C LEU A 20 44.69 14.42 -5.24
N ILE A 21 44.04 15.22 -4.40
CA ILE A 21 43.18 14.73 -3.30
C ILE A 21 41.95 14.02 -3.87
N GLY A 22 41.32 14.57 -4.90
CA GLY A 22 40.21 13.91 -5.61
C GLY A 22 40.63 12.58 -6.23
N TYR A 23 41.82 12.51 -6.81
CA TYR A 23 42.36 11.29 -7.41
C TYR A 23 42.66 10.21 -6.36
N GLN A 24 43.13 10.57 -5.16
CA GLN A 24 43.30 9.64 -4.04
C GLN A 24 41.97 9.10 -3.48
N TYR A 25 40.88 9.88 -3.57
CA TYR A 25 39.54 9.41 -3.19
C TYR A 25 38.90 8.47 -4.22
N ILE A 26 39.25 8.63 -5.50
CA ILE A 26 38.73 7.79 -6.60
C ILE A 26 39.57 6.51 -6.76
N CYS A 27 40.87 6.57 -6.45
CA CYS A 27 41.81 5.45 -6.52
C CYS A 27 42.71 5.41 -5.28
N PRO A 28 42.31 4.69 -4.21
CA PRO A 28 43.16 4.52 -3.03
C PRO A 28 44.45 3.79 -3.42
N ALA A 29 45.60 4.28 -2.94
CA ALA A 29 46.90 3.68 -3.21
C ALA A 29 46.97 2.27 -2.61
N GLY A 30 46.74 1.25 -3.46
CA GLY A 30 46.78 -0.16 -3.05
C GLY A 30 46.24 -1.17 -4.06
N SER A 31 45.44 -0.77 -5.06
CA SER A 31 44.85 -1.70 -6.03
C SER A 31 45.24 -1.38 -7.48
N LYS A 32 45.90 -2.34 -8.16
CA LYS A 32 46.23 -2.29 -9.59
C LYS A 32 44.97 -2.47 -10.44
N SER A 33 44.19 -1.40 -10.65
CA SER A 33 43.34 -1.10 -11.84
C SER A 33 42.22 -0.12 -11.47
N CYS A 34 42.18 1.04 -12.12
CA CYS A 34 41.07 1.97 -12.04
C CYS A 34 40.30 1.96 -13.37
N HIS A 35 39.09 1.39 -13.36
CA HIS A 35 38.22 1.35 -14.53
C HIS A 35 37.35 2.62 -14.63
N PHE A 36 37.68 3.50 -15.57
CA PHE A 36 36.76 4.53 -16.07
C PHE A 36 35.67 3.86 -16.90
N ARG A 37 34.41 3.91 -16.45
CA ARG A 37 33.26 3.40 -17.21
C ARG A 37 32.71 4.49 -18.14
N THR A 38 33.52 4.91 -19.11
CA THR A 38 33.07 5.61 -20.33
C THR A 38 32.85 4.58 -21.42
N GLY A 39 31.64 4.50 -21.96
CA GLY A 39 31.35 3.60 -23.08
C GLY A 39 29.88 3.42 -23.39
N GLU A 40 29.22 4.49 -23.85
CA GLU A 40 28.20 4.35 -24.89
C GLU A 40 28.85 3.60 -26.07
N LYS A 41 28.31 2.43 -26.42
CA LYS A 41 28.50 1.85 -27.74
C LYS A 41 27.20 2.03 -28.52
N VAL A 42 27.16 3.11 -29.29
CA VAL A 42 26.31 3.21 -30.47
C VAL A 42 26.82 2.19 -31.48
N ARG A 43 26.05 1.14 -31.73
CA ARG A 43 26.09 0.39 -32.99
C ARG A 43 24.65 0.31 -33.49
N GLY A 44 24.41 0.99 -34.60
CA GLY A 44 23.10 1.15 -35.20
C GLY A 44 22.49 -0.18 -35.60
N VAL A 45 21.21 -0.32 -35.25
CA VAL A 45 20.22 -1.07 -36.02
C VAL A 45 18.93 -0.25 -35.95
N THR A 46 18.38 0.02 -37.12
CA THR A 46 17.16 0.76 -37.41
C THR A 46 15.94 0.23 -36.62
N LEU A 47 15.03 1.14 -36.24
CA LEU A 47 13.75 0.89 -35.55
C LEU A 47 12.92 -0.25 -36.19
N PRO A 48 12.17 -1.00 -35.38
CA PRO A 48 10.75 -0.65 -35.24
C PRO A 48 10.32 -0.48 -33.78
N SER A 49 9.63 0.65 -33.56
CA SER A 49 8.84 0.95 -32.37
C SER A 49 7.88 -0.20 -32.05
N SER A 50 8.23 -0.99 -31.03
CA SER A 50 7.29 -1.75 -30.22
C SER A 50 7.62 -1.38 -28.78
N GLN A 51 6.61 -0.94 -28.02
CA GLN A 51 6.77 -0.54 -26.63
C GLN A 51 7.19 -1.76 -25.81
N THR A 52 8.49 -1.92 -25.60
CA THR A 52 9.05 -2.84 -24.62
C THR A 52 8.67 -2.36 -23.22
N PRO A 53 8.35 -3.27 -22.28
CA PRO A 53 8.22 -2.91 -20.88
C PRO A 53 9.50 -2.20 -20.45
N THR A 54 9.35 -1.09 -19.73
CA THR A 54 10.48 -0.26 -19.35
C THR A 54 11.47 -1.10 -18.52
N ILE A 55 12.77 -0.85 -18.66
CA ILE A 55 13.82 -1.50 -17.85
C ILE A 55 13.46 -1.47 -16.34
N PHE A 56 12.75 -0.42 -15.92
CA PHE A 56 12.19 -0.24 -14.58
C PHE A 56 11.20 -1.33 -14.17
N ASP A 57 10.29 -1.76 -15.05
CA ASP A 57 9.31 -2.83 -14.74
C ASP A 57 10.00 -4.18 -14.51
N PHE A 58 11.08 -4.47 -15.25
CA PHE A 58 11.86 -5.69 -15.10
C PHE A 58 12.62 -5.74 -13.77
N TYR A 59 13.20 -4.61 -13.35
CA TYR A 59 13.85 -4.48 -12.03
C TYR A 59 12.86 -4.58 -10.87
N ILE A 60 11.66 -4.00 -11.00
CA ILE A 60 10.60 -4.14 -9.98
C ILE A 60 10.17 -5.60 -9.82
N ASP A 61 10.02 -6.33 -10.93
CA ASP A 61 9.58 -7.72 -10.88
C ASP A 61 10.63 -8.64 -10.21
N GLN A 62 11.91 -8.34 -10.42
CA GLN A 62 13.04 -9.07 -9.83
C GLN A 62 13.19 -8.79 -8.32
N GLU A 63 13.00 -7.53 -7.90
CA GLU A 63 12.98 -7.16 -6.47
C GLU A 63 11.79 -7.78 -5.71
N LEU A 64 10.66 -7.98 -6.37
CA LEU A 64 9.49 -8.70 -5.83
C LEU A 64 9.70 -10.23 -5.77
N GLU A 65 10.69 -10.79 -6.46
CA GLU A 65 11.06 -12.21 -6.42
C GLU A 65 12.12 -12.52 -5.35
N ASP A 66 13.09 -11.64 -5.10
CA ASP A 66 14.08 -11.82 -4.02
C ASP A 66 13.45 -11.74 -2.62
N GLU A 67 12.29 -11.10 -2.51
CA GLU A 67 11.44 -11.07 -1.31
C GLU A 67 10.43 -12.24 -1.23
N SER A 68 10.65 -13.32 -1.97
CA SER A 68 9.82 -14.53 -1.90
C SER A 68 10.31 -15.47 -0.78
N PRO A 69 9.50 -15.74 0.26
CA PRO A 69 9.77 -16.87 1.15
C PRO A 69 9.65 -18.19 0.35
N PRO A 70 10.19 -19.32 0.85
CA PRO A 70 9.94 -20.64 0.25
C PRO A 70 8.44 -20.80 -0.02
N LYS A 71 8.09 -21.35 -1.19
CA LYS A 71 6.72 -21.54 -1.72
C LYS A 71 5.69 -21.55 -0.58
N LEU A 72 4.99 -20.44 -0.40
CA LEU A 72 3.95 -20.28 0.63
C LEU A 72 3.03 -21.51 0.59
N LEU A 73 3.00 -22.27 1.67
CA LEU A 73 2.02 -23.33 1.83
C LEU A 73 0.74 -22.66 2.33
N PRO A 74 -0.33 -22.59 1.52
CA PRO A 74 -1.58 -21.98 1.95
C PRO A 74 -2.14 -22.74 3.16
N THR A 75 -2.49 -22.01 4.21
CA THR A 75 -3.07 -22.58 5.44
C THR A 75 -4.58 -22.73 5.30
N PHE A 76 -5.22 -21.78 4.63
CA PHE A 76 -6.65 -21.71 4.39
C PHE A 76 -6.95 -21.87 2.89
N ASN A 77 -8.05 -22.55 2.60
CA ASN A 77 -8.54 -22.73 1.24
C ASN A 77 -9.50 -21.59 0.87
N PHE A 78 -9.02 -20.59 0.15
CA PHE A 78 -9.81 -19.46 -0.32
C PHE A 78 -10.38 -19.72 -1.72
N SER A 79 -11.63 -19.32 -1.95
CA SER A 79 -12.22 -19.42 -3.28
C SER A 79 -11.60 -18.40 -4.24
N GLU A 80 -11.74 -18.62 -5.56
CA GLU A 80 -11.33 -17.60 -6.54
C GLU A 80 -12.03 -16.26 -6.26
N THR A 81 -13.29 -16.29 -5.81
CA THR A 81 -14.03 -15.08 -5.45
C THR A 81 -13.44 -14.35 -4.26
N ASP A 82 -12.74 -15.03 -3.34
CA ASP A 82 -12.05 -14.38 -2.22
C ASP A 82 -10.72 -13.75 -2.65
N LEU A 83 -10.04 -14.38 -3.61
CA LEU A 83 -8.74 -13.94 -4.14
C LEU A 83 -8.87 -12.82 -5.18
N LYS A 84 -9.92 -12.86 -5.99
CA LYS A 84 -10.19 -11.86 -7.03
C LYS A 84 -10.81 -10.61 -6.41
N ARG A 85 -9.98 -9.58 -6.21
CA ARG A 85 -10.44 -8.23 -5.89
C ARG A 85 -10.14 -7.30 -7.06
N TYR A 86 -11.21 -6.84 -7.70
CA TYR A 86 -11.18 -5.82 -8.73
C TYR A 86 -12.38 -4.92 -8.48
N ALA A 87 -12.12 -3.64 -8.21
CA ALA A 87 -13.11 -2.60 -8.09
C ALA A 87 -13.10 -1.82 -9.40
N ASP A 88 -14.26 -1.73 -10.05
CA ASP A 88 -14.46 -0.83 -11.20
C ASP A 88 -14.56 0.62 -10.71
N PHE A 89 -13.46 1.11 -10.15
CA PHE A 89 -13.41 2.38 -9.44
C PHE A 89 -13.40 3.55 -10.42
N ASN A 90 -14.52 4.26 -10.46
CA ASN A 90 -14.72 5.46 -11.25
C ASN A 90 -14.61 6.71 -10.38
N ILE A 91 -13.43 7.32 -10.36
CA ILE A 91 -13.19 8.58 -9.63
C ILE A 91 -14.07 9.75 -10.12
N LYS A 92 -14.52 9.74 -11.38
CA LYS A 92 -15.41 10.79 -11.94
C LYS A 92 -16.90 10.55 -11.60
N GLY A 93 -17.24 9.30 -11.32
CA GLY A 93 -18.57 8.85 -10.91
C GLY A 93 -18.86 9.15 -9.44
N ASP A 94 -19.46 8.20 -8.74
CA ASP A 94 -19.95 8.35 -7.36
C ASP A 94 -19.20 7.48 -6.34
N ASP A 95 -18.15 6.79 -6.78
CA ASP A 95 -17.40 5.85 -5.96
C ASP A 95 -16.52 6.54 -4.93
N VAL A 96 -16.48 5.99 -3.71
CA VAL A 96 -15.71 6.54 -2.59
C VAL A 96 -14.86 5.44 -1.97
N ILE A 97 -13.54 5.67 -1.89
CA ILE A 97 -12.65 4.82 -1.09
C ILE A 97 -12.75 5.26 0.38
N VAL A 98 -12.97 4.32 1.29
CA VAL A 98 -13.09 4.58 2.73
C VAL A 98 -11.93 3.91 3.46
N PHE A 99 -11.01 4.71 4.00
CA PHE A 99 -9.85 4.18 4.72
C PHE A 99 -10.11 4.08 6.22
N LEU A 100 -10.37 2.86 6.69
CA LEU A 100 -10.43 2.50 8.10
C LEU A 100 -9.00 2.43 8.66
N HIS A 101 -8.64 3.38 9.51
CA HIS A 101 -7.29 3.50 10.04
C HIS A 101 -7.21 2.93 11.46
N ILE A 102 -6.77 1.68 11.59
CA ILE A 102 -6.47 1.07 12.89
C ILE A 102 -5.19 1.66 13.47
N GLN A 103 -5.17 1.94 14.78
CA GLN A 103 -3.99 2.50 15.43
C GLN A 103 -2.78 1.56 15.22
N LYS A 104 -1.64 2.19 14.88
CA LYS A 104 -0.30 1.57 14.84
C LYS A 104 -0.06 0.52 13.75
N THR A 105 -0.91 0.47 12.73
CA THR A 105 -0.75 -0.40 11.54
C THR A 105 -0.08 0.31 10.35
N GLY A 106 0.76 1.32 10.62
CA GLY A 106 1.40 2.09 9.54
C GLY A 106 0.46 3.01 8.76
N GLY A 107 -0.80 3.16 9.17
CA GLY A 107 -1.82 3.90 8.43
C GLY A 107 -1.55 5.41 8.23
N THR A 108 -0.63 6.01 8.99
CA THR A 108 -0.17 7.39 8.72
C THR A 108 0.67 7.46 7.43
N THR A 109 1.52 6.45 7.18
CA THR A 109 2.30 6.36 5.94
C THR A 109 1.39 6.00 4.77
N PHE A 110 0.56 4.96 4.92
CA PHE A 110 -0.38 4.55 3.88
C PHE A 110 -1.37 5.66 3.52
N GLY A 111 -1.99 6.30 4.51
CA GLY A 111 -2.89 7.44 4.28
C GLY A 111 -2.20 8.61 3.56
N ARG A 112 -0.91 8.87 3.82
CA ARG A 112 -0.13 9.86 3.06
C ARG A 112 0.04 9.46 1.60
N HIS A 113 0.26 8.17 1.32
CA HIS A 113 0.32 7.69 -0.06
C HIS A 113 -1.01 7.92 -0.80
N LEU A 114 -2.16 7.72 -0.15
CA LEU A 114 -3.46 7.94 -0.77
C LEU A 114 -3.69 9.40 -1.21
N VAL A 115 -3.23 10.37 -0.42
CA VAL A 115 -3.48 11.80 -0.71
C VAL A 115 -2.36 12.49 -1.49
N ARG A 116 -1.14 11.92 -1.54
CA ARG A 116 0.03 12.57 -2.15
C ARG A 116 0.77 11.76 -3.21
N ASN A 117 0.54 10.45 -3.28
CA ASN A 117 1.37 9.56 -4.08
C ASN A 117 0.59 8.82 -5.17
N ILE A 118 -0.71 9.04 -5.34
CA ILE A 118 -1.46 8.44 -6.46
C ILE A 118 -1.37 9.36 -7.67
N ARG A 119 -1.10 8.79 -8.84
CA ARG A 119 -1.17 9.50 -10.13
C ARG A 119 -2.63 9.71 -10.50
N LEU A 120 -3.08 10.96 -10.41
CA LEU A 120 -4.46 11.37 -10.68
C LEU A 120 -4.49 12.47 -11.73
N GLU A 121 -5.57 12.53 -12.51
CA GLU A 121 -5.87 13.64 -13.43
C GLU A 121 -5.97 14.97 -12.65
N GLN A 122 -6.66 14.93 -11.51
CA GLN A 122 -6.73 16.02 -10.55
C GLN A 122 -6.17 15.53 -9.19
N PRO A 123 -4.93 15.91 -8.82
CA PRO A 123 -4.35 15.56 -7.52
C PRO A 123 -5.12 16.19 -6.35
N CYS A 124 -4.93 15.64 -5.14
CA CYS A 124 -5.44 16.30 -3.94
C CYS A 124 -4.68 17.61 -3.66
N ASP A 125 -5.39 18.66 -3.26
CA ASP A 125 -4.79 19.90 -2.79
C ASP A 125 -4.38 19.78 -1.31
N CYS A 126 -3.08 19.63 -1.07
CA CYS A 126 -2.48 19.50 0.27
C CYS A 126 -1.68 20.76 0.63
N LYS A 127 -2.30 21.73 1.30
CA LYS A 127 -1.62 22.96 1.74
C LYS A 127 -0.59 22.69 2.85
N LEU A 128 0.55 23.39 2.79
CA LEU A 128 1.57 23.33 3.83
C LEU A 128 0.97 23.74 5.19
N GLY A 129 1.35 23.03 6.25
CA GLY A 129 0.81 23.23 7.60
C GLY A 129 -0.57 22.61 7.86
N GLN A 130 -1.35 22.29 6.83
CA GLN A 130 -2.65 21.64 7.00
C GLN A 130 -2.49 20.11 7.08
N LYS A 131 -3.12 19.52 8.11
CA LYS A 131 -3.18 18.05 8.26
C LYS A 131 -4.16 17.40 7.27
N LYS A 132 -5.13 18.15 6.75
CA LYS A 132 -6.18 17.67 5.85
C LYS A 132 -5.94 18.22 4.44
N CYS A 133 -6.03 17.36 3.44
CA CYS A 133 -5.99 17.70 2.03
C CYS A 133 -7.40 17.70 1.43
N THR A 134 -7.58 18.41 0.34
CA THR A 134 -8.84 18.45 -0.41
C THR A 134 -8.75 17.48 -1.59
N CYS A 135 -9.37 16.30 -1.47
CA CYS A 135 -9.31 15.24 -2.48
C CYS A 135 -10.63 15.17 -3.28
N HIS A 136 -10.84 16.17 -4.14
CA HIS A 136 -12.06 16.25 -4.94
C HIS A 136 -11.96 15.47 -6.25
N ARG A 137 -13.11 15.06 -6.76
CA ARG A 137 -13.24 14.51 -8.12
C ARG A 137 -12.87 15.57 -9.18
N PRO A 138 -12.38 15.16 -10.36
CA PRO A 138 -12.14 16.08 -11.46
C PRO A 138 -13.40 16.91 -11.79
N GLY A 139 -13.30 18.24 -11.70
CA GLY A 139 -14.40 19.16 -12.04
C GLY A 139 -15.57 19.23 -11.06
N LYS A 140 -15.53 18.54 -9.90
CA LYS A 140 -16.58 18.61 -8.86
C LYS A 140 -16.00 19.01 -7.50
N LYS A 141 -16.86 19.43 -6.57
CA LYS A 141 -16.49 19.72 -5.16
C LYS A 141 -16.77 18.55 -4.21
N GLU A 142 -16.90 17.34 -4.76
CA GLU A 142 -17.19 16.13 -4.00
C GLU A 142 -15.92 15.32 -3.77
N SER A 143 -15.78 14.74 -2.57
CA SER A 143 -14.61 13.92 -2.23
C SER A 143 -14.77 12.48 -2.72
N TRP A 144 -13.73 11.93 -3.36
CA TRP A 144 -13.65 10.51 -3.74
C TRP A 144 -12.97 9.63 -2.67
N LEU A 145 -12.38 10.26 -1.64
CA LEU A 145 -11.67 9.59 -0.56
C LEU A 145 -12.20 10.04 0.80
N PHE A 146 -12.67 9.09 1.60
CA PHE A 146 -13.00 9.27 3.02
C PHE A 146 -11.85 8.75 3.88
N SER A 147 -11.14 9.65 4.55
CA SER A 147 -9.98 9.31 5.37
C SER A 147 -9.61 10.45 6.32
N ARG A 148 -8.77 10.15 7.31
CA ARG A 148 -8.14 11.17 8.20
C ARG A 148 -7.54 12.35 7.43
N PHE A 149 -6.88 12.10 6.31
CA PHE A 149 -6.15 13.13 5.57
C PHE A 149 -6.96 13.77 4.43
N SER A 150 -8.22 13.39 4.23
CA SER A 150 -9.11 14.00 3.23
C SER A 150 -10.35 14.63 3.87
N THR A 151 -11.16 13.84 4.57
CA THR A 151 -12.38 14.30 5.25
C THR A 151 -12.14 14.64 6.72
N GLY A 152 -11.05 14.14 7.30
CA GLY A 152 -10.77 14.27 8.73
C GLY A 152 -11.39 13.11 9.51
N TRP A 153 -11.68 13.36 10.79
CA TRP A 153 -12.34 12.39 11.67
C TRP A 153 -13.86 12.64 11.73
N SER A 154 -14.50 12.73 10.56
CA SER A 154 -15.91 13.11 10.46
C SER A 154 -16.88 12.12 11.12
N CYS A 155 -16.46 10.86 11.27
CA CYS A 155 -17.22 9.80 11.94
C CYS A 155 -16.63 9.38 13.30
N GLY A 156 -15.75 10.21 13.88
CA GLY A 156 -15.04 9.88 15.11
C GLY A 156 -13.54 9.65 14.89
N LEU A 157 -12.76 9.90 15.95
CA LEU A 157 -11.31 9.66 15.95
C LEU A 157 -11.05 8.16 15.84
N HIS A 158 -10.32 7.74 14.80
CA HIS A 158 -10.06 6.32 14.53
C HIS A 158 -11.34 5.47 14.45
N ALA A 159 -12.38 6.02 13.81
CA ALA A 159 -13.64 5.34 13.60
C ALA A 159 -13.46 3.91 13.07
N ASP A 160 -14.06 2.95 13.76
CA ASP A 160 -13.96 1.52 13.43
C ASP A 160 -14.99 1.08 12.38
N TRP A 161 -15.06 -0.23 12.08
CA TRP A 161 -15.99 -0.77 11.09
C TRP A 161 -17.45 -0.49 11.47
N THR A 162 -17.80 -0.62 12.75
CA THR A 162 -19.16 -0.39 13.25
C THR A 162 -19.51 1.09 13.11
N GLU A 163 -18.58 1.98 13.46
CA GLU A 163 -18.79 3.42 13.34
C GLU A 163 -18.87 3.88 11.87
N LEU A 164 -17.94 3.44 11.03
CA LEU A 164 -17.84 3.91 9.64
C LEU A 164 -19.02 3.43 8.78
N THR A 165 -19.43 2.16 8.91
CA THR A 165 -20.53 1.62 8.09
C THR A 165 -21.87 2.29 8.41
N ASN A 166 -22.08 2.72 9.65
CA ASN A 166 -23.27 3.45 10.08
C ASN A 166 -23.20 4.97 9.81
N CYS A 167 -22.00 5.56 9.74
CA CYS A 167 -21.83 7.01 9.61
C CYS A 167 -21.50 7.50 8.19
N VAL A 168 -20.63 6.80 7.46
CA VAL A 168 -20.09 7.30 6.17
C VAL A 168 -21.18 7.55 5.12
N PRO A 169 -22.17 6.64 4.90
CA PRO A 169 -23.25 6.90 3.96
C PRO A 169 -24.01 8.20 4.30
N VAL A 170 -24.35 8.40 5.58
CA VAL A 170 -25.08 9.59 6.06
C VAL A 170 -24.27 10.88 5.84
N ILE A 171 -22.97 10.86 6.11
CA ILE A 171 -22.10 12.04 5.96
C ILE A 171 -21.88 12.38 4.48
N MET A 172 -21.69 11.37 3.64
CA MET A 172 -21.40 11.58 2.23
C MET A 172 -22.69 11.95 1.49
N ASP A 173 -23.82 11.29 1.74
CA ASP A 173 -25.08 11.40 1.00
C ASP A 173 -25.97 12.59 1.43
N LYS A 174 -25.41 13.58 2.14
CA LYS A 174 -26.16 14.76 2.63
C LYS A 174 -27.12 15.36 1.59
N LYS A 175 -28.42 15.21 1.88
CA LYS A 175 -29.58 16.04 1.45
C LYS A 175 -29.85 16.25 -0.05
N GLU A 176 -29.35 15.41 -0.96
CA GLU A 176 -29.86 15.40 -2.35
C GLU A 176 -30.63 14.10 -2.61
N THR A 177 -31.96 14.21 -2.54
CA THR A 177 -32.98 13.15 -2.64
C THR A 177 -33.00 12.37 -3.96
N GLN A 178 -32.06 12.59 -4.88
CA GLN A 178 -32.07 12.00 -6.22
C GLN A 178 -30.73 11.47 -6.74
N LYS A 179 -29.67 11.39 -5.92
CA LYS A 179 -28.40 10.80 -6.39
C LYS A 179 -28.44 9.26 -6.35
N PRO A 180 -27.86 8.59 -7.36
CA PRO A 180 -27.69 7.14 -7.33
C PRO A 180 -26.86 6.74 -6.10
N ARG A 181 -27.15 5.54 -5.57
CA ARG A 181 -26.49 5.00 -4.38
C ARG A 181 -24.98 4.94 -4.62
N ARG A 182 -24.19 5.60 -3.77
CA ARG A 182 -22.72 5.62 -3.89
C ARG A 182 -22.13 4.26 -3.55
N ASN A 183 -21.08 3.87 -4.27
CA ASN A 183 -20.30 2.67 -3.92
C ASN A 183 -19.19 3.05 -2.93
N PHE A 184 -19.17 2.37 -1.78
CA PHE A 184 -18.16 2.56 -0.74
C PHE A 184 -17.17 1.41 -0.76
N TYR A 185 -15.93 1.68 -1.15
CA TYR A 185 -14.84 0.71 -1.16
C TYR A 185 -14.02 0.84 0.12
N TYR A 186 -14.35 0.03 1.12
CA TYR A 186 -13.62 -0.01 2.38
C TYR A 186 -12.24 -0.63 2.20
N ILE A 187 -11.25 0.02 2.80
CA ILE A 187 -9.87 -0.45 2.85
C ILE A 187 -9.26 -0.27 4.24
N THR A 188 -8.26 -1.10 4.57
CA THR A 188 -7.53 -1.00 5.86
C THR A 188 -6.07 -1.43 5.72
N MET A 189 -5.30 -1.25 6.80
CA MET A 189 -3.96 -1.77 6.99
C MET A 189 -3.89 -2.58 8.28
N LEU A 190 -3.26 -3.75 8.23
CA LEU A 190 -2.97 -4.59 9.38
C LEU A 190 -1.48 -4.69 9.67
N ARG A 191 -1.17 -5.22 10.85
CA ARG A 191 0.19 -5.44 11.34
C ARG A 191 0.22 -6.63 12.28
N ASP A 192 1.36 -7.31 12.31
CA ASP A 192 1.66 -8.35 13.31
C ASP A 192 1.24 -7.87 14.72
N PRO A 193 0.39 -8.62 15.44
CA PRO A 193 -0.23 -8.13 16.67
C PRO A 193 0.77 -7.75 17.75
N VAL A 194 1.85 -8.52 17.92
CA VAL A 194 2.92 -8.21 18.90
C VAL A 194 3.58 -6.88 18.54
N SER A 195 4.00 -6.73 17.29
CA SER A 195 4.62 -5.50 16.79
C SER A 195 3.69 -4.28 16.87
N ARG A 196 2.40 -4.48 16.60
CA ARG A 196 1.36 -3.45 16.71
C ARG A 196 1.15 -3.04 18.17
N PHE A 197 1.01 -4.00 19.07
CA PHE A 197 0.81 -3.80 20.50
C PHE A 197 1.97 -3.04 21.14
N LEU A 198 3.22 -3.46 20.91
CA LEU A 198 4.42 -2.76 21.38
C LEU A 198 4.51 -1.34 20.81
N SER A 199 4.13 -1.15 19.55
CA SER A 199 4.09 0.19 18.94
C SER A 199 3.05 1.09 19.59
N GLU A 200 1.93 0.53 20.05
CA GLU A 200 0.88 1.20 20.79
C GLU A 200 1.34 1.58 22.19
N TRP A 201 1.87 0.62 22.95
CA TRP A 201 2.48 0.87 24.26
C TRP A 201 3.46 2.04 24.20
N LYS A 202 4.44 2.00 23.28
CA LYS A 202 5.39 3.11 23.12
C LYS A 202 4.72 4.43 22.76
N HIS A 203 3.54 4.43 22.13
CA HIS A 203 2.77 5.64 21.82
C HIS A 203 2.02 6.18 23.03
N VAL A 204 1.44 5.29 23.81
CA VAL A 204 0.75 5.61 25.05
C VAL A 204 1.73 6.13 26.10
N GLN A 205 2.90 5.47 26.23
CA GLN A 205 4.02 5.89 27.09
C GLN A 205 4.47 7.35 26.84
N ARG A 206 4.22 7.90 25.64
CA ARG A 206 4.54 9.30 25.28
C ARG A 206 3.31 10.21 25.18
N GLY A 207 2.20 9.85 25.82
CA GLY A 207 0.99 10.68 25.99
C GLY A 207 -0.14 10.45 24.98
N ALA A 208 -0.10 9.39 24.15
CA ALA A 208 -1.25 9.09 23.30
C ALA A 208 -2.38 8.40 24.08
N THR A 209 -3.59 8.93 24.01
CA THR A 209 -4.77 8.32 24.65
C THR A 209 -5.87 7.95 23.66
N TRP A 210 -6.01 8.74 22.58
CA TRP A 210 -7.19 8.73 21.71
C TRP A 210 -8.52 8.87 22.47
N LYS A 211 -8.52 9.56 23.61
CA LYS A 211 -9.68 9.71 24.51
C LYS A 211 -10.90 10.39 23.90
N THR A 212 -10.75 11.05 22.74
CA THR A 212 -11.86 11.67 21.99
C THR A 212 -12.45 10.75 20.91
N SER A 213 -12.14 9.45 20.95
CA SER A 213 -12.82 8.44 20.13
C SER A 213 -14.25 8.27 20.64
N LEU A 214 -15.22 8.14 19.73
CA LEU A 214 -16.63 8.11 20.10
C LEU A 214 -17.08 6.71 20.52
N HIS A 215 -16.52 5.67 19.90
CA HIS A 215 -16.89 4.27 20.14
C HIS A 215 -18.39 4.04 19.91
N MET A 216 -18.95 4.68 18.88
CA MET A 216 -20.38 4.60 18.59
C MET A 216 -20.79 3.18 18.19
N CYS A 217 -21.76 2.63 18.89
CA CYS A 217 -22.39 1.35 18.58
C CYS A 217 -23.86 1.41 18.99
N ASP A 218 -24.76 0.89 18.16
CA ASP A 218 -26.23 0.98 18.33
C ASP A 218 -26.73 2.39 18.65
N GLY A 219 -26.15 3.40 18.00
CA GLY A 219 -26.58 4.79 18.09
C GLY A 219 -26.12 5.55 19.35
N ARG A 220 -25.25 4.97 20.20
CA ARG A 220 -24.69 5.65 21.38
C ARG A 220 -23.21 5.34 21.62
N SER A 221 -22.56 6.22 22.39
CA SER A 221 -21.23 5.94 22.96
C SER A 221 -21.35 5.06 24.22
N PRO A 222 -20.33 4.26 24.56
CA PRO A 222 -20.30 3.50 25.79
C PRO A 222 -20.21 4.42 27.01
N THR A 223 -20.76 3.96 28.14
CA THR A 223 -20.56 4.62 29.43
C THR A 223 -19.18 4.33 30.00
N GLN A 224 -18.77 5.06 31.03
CA GLN A 224 -17.51 4.80 31.74
C GLN A 224 -17.51 3.41 32.43
N ASP A 225 -18.68 2.88 32.78
CA ASP A 225 -18.83 1.54 33.36
C ASP A 225 -18.63 0.44 32.30
N GLU A 226 -19.09 0.68 31.05
CA GLU A 226 -18.90 -0.24 29.93
C GLU A 226 -17.47 -0.19 29.37
N LEU A 227 -16.82 0.97 29.44
CA LEU A 227 -15.46 1.17 28.97
C LEU A 227 -14.63 2.01 29.97
N PRO A 228 -14.12 1.38 31.04
CA PRO A 228 -13.26 2.05 32.01
C PRO A 228 -11.90 2.46 31.43
N THR A 229 -11.31 3.53 31.97
CA THR A 229 -9.96 3.98 31.61
C THR A 229 -8.88 3.24 32.40
N CYS A 230 -7.76 2.92 31.75
CA CYS A 230 -6.59 2.29 32.40
C CYS A 230 -5.69 3.27 33.19
N TYR A 231 -6.00 4.57 33.15
CA TYR A 231 -5.19 5.61 33.75
C TYR A 231 -6.05 6.61 34.50
N LEU A 232 -5.44 7.31 35.44
CA LEU A 232 -6.01 8.42 36.18
C LEU A 232 -5.47 9.74 35.59
N GLY A 233 -6.31 10.77 35.55
CA GLY A 233 -5.92 12.08 35.03
C GLY A 233 -5.98 12.18 33.50
N ASP A 234 -5.02 12.90 32.91
CA ASP A 234 -5.10 13.34 31.51
C ASP A 234 -4.64 12.32 30.47
N ASP A 235 -3.62 11.52 30.80
CA ASP A 235 -3.04 10.50 29.94
C ASP A 235 -2.35 9.38 30.73
N TRP A 236 -1.77 8.42 30.00
CA TRP A 236 -1.01 7.29 30.56
C TRP A 236 0.48 7.39 30.20
N SER A 237 1.02 8.61 30.25
CA SER A 237 2.44 8.86 29.98
C SER A 237 3.34 8.17 31.00
N GLY A 238 4.51 7.72 30.55
CA GLY A 238 5.47 7.00 31.40
C GLY A 238 5.15 5.52 31.66
N VAL A 239 3.95 5.02 31.34
CA VAL A 239 3.52 3.64 31.61
C VAL A 239 4.56 2.60 31.19
N THR A 240 4.87 1.67 32.09
CA THR A 240 5.74 0.53 31.80
C THR A 240 5.04 -0.51 30.92
N LEU A 241 5.79 -1.43 30.31
CA LEU A 241 5.15 -2.49 29.51
C LEU A 241 4.29 -3.40 30.39
N GLN A 242 4.72 -3.65 31.63
CA GLN A 242 4.01 -4.49 32.59
C GLN A 242 2.65 -3.89 32.96
N GLU A 243 2.62 -2.63 33.43
CA GLU A 243 1.37 -1.93 33.73
C GLU A 243 0.43 -1.83 32.52
N PHE A 244 1.00 -1.65 31.32
CA PHE A 244 0.23 -1.61 30.09
C PHE A 244 -0.45 -2.96 29.79
N MET A 245 0.21 -4.08 30.07
CA MET A 245 -0.33 -5.44 29.91
C MET A 245 -1.33 -5.81 31.02
N ASP A 246 -1.16 -5.26 32.22
CA ASP A 246 -1.95 -5.64 33.40
C ASP A 246 -3.34 -4.99 33.45
N CYS A 247 -3.57 -3.90 32.70
CA CYS A 247 -4.92 -3.33 32.60
C CYS A 247 -5.84 -4.20 31.74
N THR A 248 -6.87 -4.77 32.36
CA THR A 248 -7.89 -5.62 31.71
C THR A 248 -8.71 -4.86 30.66
N TYR A 249 -8.96 -3.57 30.88
CA TYR A 249 -9.74 -2.69 29.98
C TYR A 249 -8.90 -2.05 28.86
N ASN A 250 -7.64 -2.47 28.69
CA ASN A 250 -6.77 -1.86 27.69
C ASN A 250 -7.28 -2.13 26.27
N LEU A 251 -7.74 -1.06 25.60
CA LEU A 251 -8.21 -1.11 24.22
C LEU A 251 -7.12 -1.51 23.19
N ALA A 252 -5.85 -1.60 23.60
CA ALA A 252 -4.82 -2.23 22.79
C ALA A 252 -5.04 -3.73 22.60
N ASN A 253 -5.66 -4.42 23.57
CA ASN A 253 -5.96 -5.86 23.48
C ASN A 253 -6.95 -6.12 22.33
N ASN A 254 -6.61 -7.07 21.45
CA ASN A 254 -7.43 -7.49 20.31
C ASN A 254 -7.99 -6.32 19.47
N ARG A 255 -7.20 -5.24 19.32
CA ARG A 255 -7.63 -4.01 18.67
C ARG A 255 -8.06 -4.24 17.22
N GLN A 256 -7.32 -5.04 16.44
CA GLN A 256 -7.63 -5.22 15.03
C GLN A 256 -8.95 -5.97 14.86
N VAL A 257 -9.19 -7.02 15.64
CA VAL A 257 -10.47 -7.74 15.65
C VAL A 257 -11.60 -6.83 16.09
N ARG A 258 -11.48 -6.14 17.23
CA ARG A 258 -12.52 -5.24 17.72
C ARG A 258 -12.88 -4.16 16.70
N MET A 259 -11.88 -3.57 16.04
CA MET A 259 -12.12 -2.47 15.09
C MET A 259 -12.58 -2.92 13.70
N LEU A 260 -12.53 -4.22 13.40
CA LEU A 260 -13.01 -4.78 12.12
C LEU A 260 -14.32 -5.53 12.25
N ALA A 261 -14.66 -6.00 13.45
CA ALA A 261 -15.92 -6.65 13.73
C ALA A 261 -17.09 -5.66 13.75
N ASP A 262 -18.27 -6.20 13.50
CA ASP A 262 -19.53 -5.59 13.86
C ASP A 262 -19.77 -5.81 15.36
N LEU A 263 -19.66 -4.73 16.15
CA LEU A 263 -19.82 -4.81 17.59
C LEU A 263 -21.28 -4.96 18.02
N SER A 264 -22.26 -4.63 17.17
CA SER A 264 -23.68 -4.81 17.48
C SER A 264 -24.03 -6.29 17.70
N LEU A 265 -23.31 -7.20 17.02
CA LEU A 265 -23.48 -8.65 17.13
C LEU A 265 -23.18 -9.19 18.54
N VAL A 266 -22.47 -8.42 19.37
CA VAL A 266 -22.04 -8.84 20.72
C VAL A 266 -22.50 -7.88 21.82
N GLY A 267 -23.59 -7.15 21.59
CA GLY A 267 -24.11 -6.17 22.55
C GLY A 267 -23.15 -4.99 22.76
N CYS A 268 -22.42 -4.59 21.71
CA CYS A 268 -21.47 -3.48 21.73
C CYS A 268 -20.35 -3.66 22.77
N TYR A 269 -20.27 -2.73 23.73
CA TYR A 269 -19.29 -2.73 24.82
C TYR A 269 -19.84 -3.33 26.12
N ASN A 270 -21.10 -3.79 26.13
CA ASN A 270 -21.65 -4.48 27.29
C ASN A 270 -21.12 -5.93 27.33
N LEU A 271 -20.06 -6.13 28.11
CA LEU A 271 -19.41 -7.44 28.30
C LEU A 271 -20.29 -8.47 29.01
N SER A 272 -21.37 -8.04 29.69
CA SER A 272 -22.29 -8.94 30.41
C SER A 272 -23.41 -9.50 29.53
N SER A 273 -23.49 -9.07 28.26
CA SER A 273 -24.56 -9.48 27.35
C SER A 273 -24.49 -10.95 26.94
N MET A 274 -23.29 -11.55 26.96
CA MET A 274 -23.04 -12.93 26.58
C MET A 274 -21.73 -13.44 27.16
N ASN A 275 -21.52 -14.77 27.07
CA ASN A 275 -20.29 -15.39 27.54
C ASN A 275 -19.08 -14.94 26.72
N GLU A 276 -17.93 -14.83 27.37
CA GLU A 276 -16.69 -14.36 26.72
C GLU A 276 -16.29 -15.27 25.54
N SER A 277 -16.40 -16.60 25.70
CA SER A 277 -16.07 -17.56 24.63
C SER A 277 -16.93 -17.36 23.38
N GLU A 278 -18.24 -17.16 23.56
CA GLU A 278 -19.17 -16.92 22.46
C GLU A 278 -18.89 -15.57 21.80
N ARG A 279 -18.71 -14.53 22.61
CA ARG A 279 -18.34 -13.18 22.16
C ARG A 279 -17.08 -13.20 21.30
N ASN A 280 -16.05 -13.90 21.77
CA ASN A 280 -14.77 -14.02 21.08
C ASN A 280 -14.90 -14.69 19.71
N GLU A 281 -15.70 -15.74 19.61
CA GLU A 281 -15.96 -16.43 18.33
C GLU A 281 -16.71 -15.54 17.34
N ILE A 282 -17.76 -14.84 17.81
CA ILE A 282 -18.54 -13.91 16.98
C ILE A 282 -17.67 -12.77 16.46
N LEU A 283 -16.87 -12.15 17.34
CA LEU A 283 -15.95 -11.07 16.96
C LEU A 283 -14.93 -11.51 15.93
N LEU A 284 -14.28 -12.66 16.14
CA LEU A 284 -13.25 -13.16 15.21
C LEU A 284 -13.87 -13.50 13.84
N ARG A 285 -15.04 -14.15 13.83
CA ARG A 285 -15.76 -14.48 12.60
C ARG A 285 -16.16 -13.22 11.84
N SER A 286 -16.78 -12.27 12.53
CA SER A 286 -17.19 -10.97 11.97
C SER A 286 -16.01 -10.20 11.40
N ALA A 287 -14.90 -10.10 12.14
CA ALA A 287 -13.69 -9.42 11.67
C ALA A 287 -13.08 -10.09 10.43
N LYS A 288 -13.02 -11.42 10.38
CA LYS A 288 -12.54 -12.16 9.20
C LYS A 288 -13.43 -11.91 7.99
N ASP A 289 -14.74 -11.99 8.14
CA ASP A 289 -15.69 -11.77 7.04
C ASP A 289 -15.67 -10.34 6.54
N ASN A 290 -15.69 -9.36 7.44
CA ASN A 290 -15.60 -7.94 7.08
C ASN A 290 -14.28 -7.64 6.34
N LEU A 291 -13.14 -8.11 6.86
CA LEU A 291 -11.84 -7.93 6.22
C LEU A 291 -11.75 -8.61 4.84
N LYS A 292 -12.24 -9.84 4.73
CA LYS A 292 -12.28 -10.59 3.46
C LYS A 292 -13.10 -9.84 2.42
N ASN A 293 -14.23 -9.25 2.82
CA ASN A 293 -15.17 -8.56 1.94
C ASN A 293 -14.80 -7.10 1.63
N MET A 294 -13.83 -6.51 2.33
CA MET A 294 -13.25 -5.22 1.94
C MET A 294 -12.70 -5.28 0.51
N ALA A 295 -12.73 -4.13 -0.16
CA ALA A 295 -12.18 -3.99 -1.50
C ALA A 295 -10.69 -4.31 -1.51
N PHE A 296 -9.95 -3.84 -0.50
CA PHE A 296 -8.52 -4.05 -0.36
C PHE A 296 -8.09 -3.95 1.10
N PHE A 297 -7.06 -4.69 1.49
CA PHE A 297 -6.31 -4.41 2.70
C PHE A 297 -4.82 -4.67 2.48
N GLY A 298 -3.99 -3.95 3.21
CA GLY A 298 -2.54 -4.09 3.18
C GLY A 298 -1.95 -4.60 4.49
N LEU A 299 -0.70 -5.04 4.42
CA LEU A 299 0.08 -5.48 5.58
C LEU A 299 1.32 -4.62 5.74
N THR A 300 1.59 -4.18 6.97
CA THR A 300 2.68 -3.26 7.28
C THR A 300 4.05 -3.82 6.88
N GLU A 301 4.21 -5.13 7.00
CA GLU A 301 5.45 -5.88 6.72
C GLU A 301 5.69 -6.10 5.23
N TYR A 302 4.72 -5.78 4.36
CA TYR A 302 4.77 -6.06 2.93
C TYR A 302 4.42 -4.82 2.09
N GLN A 303 5.18 -3.74 2.23
CA GLN A 303 4.86 -2.45 1.60
C GLN A 303 4.77 -2.52 0.07
N ARG A 304 5.69 -3.20 -0.61
CA ARG A 304 5.69 -3.33 -2.08
C ARG A 304 4.53 -4.20 -2.59
N LYS A 305 4.24 -5.30 -1.89
CA LYS A 305 3.08 -6.17 -2.22
C LYS A 305 1.75 -5.45 -1.96
N THR A 306 1.69 -4.63 -0.90
CA THR A 306 0.57 -3.75 -0.56
C THR A 306 0.33 -2.73 -1.68
N GLN A 307 1.39 -2.04 -2.14
CA GLN A 307 1.33 -1.15 -3.30
C GLN A 307 0.79 -1.90 -4.52
N TYR A 308 1.40 -3.04 -4.86
CA TYR A 308 1.03 -3.84 -6.03
C TYR A 308 -0.46 -4.20 -6.04
N LEU A 309 -0.97 -4.76 -4.94
CA LEU A 309 -2.36 -5.17 -4.84
C LEU A 309 -3.34 -3.99 -4.86
N PHE A 310 -3.02 -2.86 -4.22
CA PHE A 310 -3.85 -1.67 -4.27
C PHE A 310 -4.00 -1.17 -5.72
N GLU A 311 -2.88 -1.07 -6.45
CA GLU A 311 -2.88 -0.61 -7.84
C GLU A 311 -3.76 -1.48 -8.74
N ARG A 312 -3.69 -2.81 -8.60
CA ARG A 312 -4.50 -3.76 -9.40
C ARG A 312 -5.97 -3.77 -8.98
N THR A 313 -6.25 -3.58 -7.69
CA THR A 313 -7.63 -3.57 -7.18
C THR A 313 -8.40 -2.39 -7.74
N PHE A 314 -7.82 -1.19 -7.73
CA PHE A 314 -8.51 0.05 -8.13
C PHE A 314 -8.13 0.55 -9.52
N ASN A 315 -7.27 -0.18 -10.25
CA ASN A 315 -6.68 0.26 -11.51
C ASN A 315 -6.03 1.66 -11.42
N LEU A 316 -5.37 1.92 -10.30
CA LEU A 316 -4.64 3.17 -10.01
C LEU A 316 -3.13 2.91 -10.01
N LYS A 317 -2.32 3.97 -10.07
CA LYS A 317 -0.86 3.87 -9.99
C LYS A 317 -0.30 4.85 -8.99
N PHE A 318 0.66 4.40 -8.19
CA PHE A 318 1.43 5.32 -7.36
C PHE A 318 2.56 5.97 -8.17
N ILE A 319 2.95 7.19 -7.81
CA ILE A 319 4.00 7.97 -8.46
C ILE A 319 5.37 7.43 -8.03
N SER A 320 5.57 7.29 -6.72
CA SER A 320 6.78 6.74 -6.13
C SER A 320 6.52 5.36 -5.50
N PRO A 321 7.49 4.44 -5.58
CA PRO A 321 7.38 3.14 -4.94
C PRO A 321 7.25 3.26 -3.42
N PHE A 322 6.50 2.36 -2.79
CA PHE A 322 6.47 2.27 -1.33
C PHE A 322 7.81 1.73 -0.83
N THR A 323 8.26 2.20 0.33
CA THR A 323 9.53 1.77 0.93
C THR A 323 9.28 0.97 2.21
N GLN A 324 9.98 -0.16 2.35
CA GLN A 324 9.91 -0.98 3.55
C GLN A 324 10.79 -0.35 4.64
N LEU A 325 10.21 -0.02 5.78
CA LEU A 325 10.92 0.56 6.92
C LEU A 325 10.82 -0.39 8.12
N ASN A 326 11.79 -1.28 8.24
CA ASN A 326 11.81 -2.30 9.30
C ASN A 326 12.33 -1.77 10.64
N SER A 327 13.15 -0.72 10.64
CA SER A 327 13.65 -0.02 11.84
C SER A 327 12.56 0.82 12.51
N THR A 328 11.57 0.15 13.09
CA THR A 328 10.45 0.79 13.79
C THR A 328 10.69 0.84 15.30
N ARG A 329 10.00 1.75 15.99
CA ARG A 329 10.05 1.81 17.46
C ARG A 329 9.68 0.49 18.15
N ALA A 330 8.87 -0.35 17.50
CA ALA A 330 8.52 -1.68 18.02
C ALA A 330 9.64 -2.71 17.76
N ALA A 331 10.30 -2.65 16.59
CA ALA A 331 11.44 -3.51 16.28
C ALA A 331 12.65 -3.25 17.18
N ASN A 332 12.76 -2.04 17.74
CA ASN A 332 13.81 -1.67 18.68
C ASN A 332 13.50 -2.06 20.14
N VAL A 333 12.34 -2.68 20.42
CA VAL A 333 12.04 -3.22 21.76
C VAL A 333 12.48 -4.67 21.77
N ASP A 334 13.57 -4.95 22.47
CA ASP A 334 13.93 -6.32 22.79
C ASP A 334 13.01 -6.81 23.91
N ILE A 335 12.36 -7.95 23.70
CA ILE A 335 11.44 -8.56 24.67
C ILE A 335 11.78 -10.02 24.84
N GLU A 336 11.77 -10.47 26.10
CA GLU A 336 11.98 -11.87 26.41
C GLU A 336 10.83 -12.74 25.90
N ARG A 337 11.11 -14.02 25.67
CA ARG A 337 10.12 -14.99 25.17
C ARG A 337 8.86 -15.09 26.05
N PRO A 338 8.92 -15.08 27.40
CA PRO A 338 7.72 -15.10 28.24
C PRO A 338 6.85 -13.86 28.03
N THR A 339 7.45 -12.68 27.97
CA THR A 339 6.75 -11.41 27.70
C THR A 339 6.09 -11.43 26.33
N ARG A 340 6.78 -11.96 25.31
CA ARG A 340 6.19 -12.13 23.98
C ARG A 340 4.95 -13.02 24.01
N ARG A 341 5.02 -14.18 24.65
CA ARG A 341 3.87 -15.10 24.80
C ARG A 341 2.71 -14.42 25.52
N ARG A 342 2.99 -13.65 26.57
CA ARG A 342 1.96 -12.90 27.28
C ARG A 342 1.25 -11.88 26.38
N ILE A 343 2.00 -11.18 25.52
CA ILE A 343 1.40 -10.27 24.53
C ILE A 343 0.57 -11.03 23.50
N GLU A 344 1.04 -12.19 23.04
CA GLU A 344 0.31 -13.07 22.12
C GLU A 344 -1.01 -13.55 22.76
N GLU A 345 -1.01 -13.92 24.04
CA GLU A 345 -2.20 -14.29 24.82
C GLU A 345 -3.18 -13.13 24.95
N LEU A 346 -2.72 -11.93 25.30
CA LEU A 346 -3.57 -10.73 25.39
C LEU A 346 -4.19 -10.33 24.04
N ASN A 347 -3.57 -10.76 22.93
CA ASN A 347 -3.97 -10.45 21.56
C ASN A 347 -4.35 -11.72 20.76
N PHE A 348 -4.82 -12.77 21.43
CA PHE A 348 -5.03 -14.08 20.79
C PHE A 348 -6.06 -14.07 19.63
N LEU A 349 -7.05 -13.17 19.65
CA LEU A 349 -7.97 -13.00 18.52
C LEU A 349 -7.26 -12.29 17.36
N ASP A 350 -6.49 -11.25 17.67
CA ASP A 350 -5.67 -10.54 16.69
C ASP A 350 -4.63 -11.47 16.05
N MET A 351 -4.05 -12.42 16.81
CA MET A 351 -3.14 -13.45 16.29
C MET A 351 -3.82 -14.33 15.23
N GLN A 352 -5.00 -14.85 15.55
CA GLN A 352 -5.79 -15.67 14.61
C GLN A 352 -6.28 -14.88 13.39
N LEU A 353 -6.68 -13.61 13.59
CA LEU A 353 -7.06 -12.73 12.49
C LEU A 353 -5.88 -12.43 11.58
N TYR A 354 -4.70 -12.13 12.15
CA TYR A 354 -3.52 -11.76 11.38
C TYR A 354 -2.96 -12.96 10.60
N GLU A 355 -2.98 -14.17 11.17
CA GLU A 355 -2.63 -15.40 10.45
C GLU A 355 -3.51 -15.59 9.21
N TYR A 356 -4.84 -15.51 9.40
CA TYR A 356 -5.83 -15.57 8.33
C TYR A 356 -5.61 -14.46 7.27
N ALA A 357 -5.42 -13.22 7.72
CA ALA A 357 -5.23 -12.07 6.85
C ALA A 357 -3.93 -12.18 6.03
N LYS A 358 -2.85 -12.67 6.65
CA LYS A 358 -1.56 -12.86 6.01
C LYS A 358 -1.64 -13.91 4.90
N ASP A 359 -2.27 -15.05 5.18
CA ASP A 359 -2.46 -16.08 4.17
C ASP A 359 -3.31 -15.57 3.01
N LEU A 360 -4.48 -14.98 3.30
CA LEU A 360 -5.36 -14.39 2.28
C LEU A 360 -4.62 -13.33 1.43
N PHE A 361 -3.86 -12.44 2.07
CA PHE A 361 -3.12 -11.38 1.39
C PHE A 361 -2.05 -11.93 0.44
N LEU A 362 -1.26 -12.90 0.90
CA LEU A 362 -0.18 -13.48 0.09
C LEU A 362 -0.74 -14.34 -1.04
N GLN A 363 -1.84 -15.07 -0.81
CA GLN A 363 -2.56 -15.77 -1.87
C GLN A 363 -3.17 -14.80 -2.89
N ARG A 364 -3.79 -13.69 -2.47
CA ARG A 364 -4.28 -12.62 -3.37
C ARG A 364 -3.15 -12.06 -4.24
N PHE A 365 -1.98 -11.81 -3.65
CA PHE A 365 -0.80 -11.35 -4.38
C PHE A 365 -0.35 -12.36 -5.43
N GLN A 366 -0.18 -13.63 -5.03
CA GLN A 366 0.25 -14.70 -5.94
C GLN A 366 -0.75 -14.92 -7.08
N PHE A 367 -2.05 -15.02 -6.76
CA PHE A 367 -3.12 -15.19 -7.72
C PHE A 367 -3.15 -14.06 -8.76
N THR A 368 -3.10 -12.81 -8.30
CA THR A 368 -3.11 -11.62 -9.18
C THR A 368 -1.88 -11.60 -10.09
N ARG A 369 -0.70 -11.89 -9.52
CA ARG A 369 0.58 -11.91 -10.26
C ARG A 369 0.63 -13.01 -11.31
N GLN A 370 0.18 -14.22 -10.96
CA GLN A 370 0.10 -15.34 -11.91
C GLN A 370 -0.86 -15.03 -13.06
N ARG A 371 -2.03 -14.46 -12.76
CA ARG A 371 -3.00 -14.07 -13.78
C ARG A 371 -2.46 -12.99 -14.72
N GLU A 372 -1.78 -11.98 -14.19
CA GLU A 372 -1.13 -10.92 -14.98
C GLU A 372 -0.07 -11.52 -15.93
N ARG A 373 0.80 -12.41 -15.42
CA ARG A 373 1.80 -13.13 -16.25
C ARG A 373 1.17 -13.99 -17.33
N LEU A 374 0.04 -14.65 -17.04
CA LEU A 374 -0.68 -15.46 -18.03
C LEU A 374 -1.26 -14.59 -19.14
N LEU A 375 -1.90 -13.47 -18.79
CA LEU A 375 -2.45 -12.51 -19.75
C LEU A 375 -1.35 -11.90 -20.63
N GLU A 376 -0.20 -11.54 -20.04
CA GLU A 376 0.92 -11.01 -20.80
C GLU A 376 1.50 -12.04 -21.78
N ARG A 377 1.63 -13.31 -21.36
CA ARG A 377 2.05 -14.41 -22.25
C ARG A 377 1.07 -14.60 -23.41
N GLN A 378 -0.24 -14.48 -23.16
CA GLN A 378 -1.26 -14.55 -24.21
C GLN A 378 -1.12 -13.39 -25.20
N ARG A 379 -1.05 -12.14 -24.72
CA ARG A 379 -0.83 -10.95 -25.58
C ARG A 379 0.42 -11.08 -26.45
N ARG A 380 1.56 -11.48 -25.86
CA ARG A 380 2.81 -11.70 -26.61
C ARG A 380 2.67 -12.79 -27.68
N ARG A 381 1.83 -13.81 -27.46
CA ARG A 381 1.54 -14.85 -28.47
C ARG A 381 0.69 -14.30 -29.60
N GLU A 382 -0.36 -13.55 -29.28
CA GLU A 382 -1.25 -12.90 -30.26
C GLU A 382 -0.49 -11.88 -31.12
N GLU A 383 0.36 -11.03 -30.52
CA GLU A 383 1.22 -10.10 -31.26
C GLU A 383 2.16 -10.82 -32.22
N ARG A 384 2.79 -11.93 -31.78
CA ARG A 384 3.64 -12.75 -32.65
C ARG A 384 2.87 -13.38 -33.81
N GLN A 385 1.63 -13.81 -33.57
CA GLN A 385 0.76 -14.33 -34.62
C GLN A 385 0.37 -13.23 -35.62
N LEU A 386 0.00 -12.04 -35.13
CA LEU A 386 -0.33 -10.89 -35.97
C LEU A 386 0.86 -10.48 -36.86
N LEU A 387 2.06 -10.40 -36.29
CA LEU A 387 3.29 -10.08 -37.03
C LEU A 387 3.62 -11.13 -38.09
N ARG A 388 3.45 -12.42 -37.79
CA ARG A 388 3.63 -13.51 -38.76
C ARG A 388 2.62 -13.41 -39.92
N SER A 389 1.35 -13.13 -39.62
CA SER A 389 0.31 -12.94 -40.63
C SER A 389 0.56 -11.72 -41.52
N GLN A 390 1.00 -10.60 -40.92
CA GLN A 390 1.39 -9.40 -41.68
C GLN A 390 2.59 -9.66 -42.59
N LYS A 391 3.61 -10.39 -42.10
CA LYS A 391 4.78 -10.77 -42.90
C LYS A 391 4.37 -11.68 -44.06
N ALA A 392 3.50 -12.66 -43.83
CA ALA A 392 2.98 -13.54 -44.87
C ALA A 392 2.17 -12.78 -45.93
N ARG A 393 1.34 -11.80 -45.54
CA ARG A 393 0.62 -10.93 -46.49
C ARG A 393 1.56 -10.07 -47.32
N ARG A 394 2.60 -9.49 -46.71
CA ARG A 394 3.63 -8.73 -47.44
C ARG A 394 4.37 -9.59 -48.44
N TYR A 395 4.76 -10.82 -48.07
CA TYR A 395 5.39 -11.75 -49.02
C TYR A 395 4.48 -12.10 -50.20
N ARG A 396 3.17 -12.29 -49.97
CA ARG A 396 2.22 -12.53 -51.08
C ARG A 396 2.08 -11.32 -51.99
N GLN A 397 1.95 -10.11 -51.44
CA GLN A 397 1.89 -8.88 -52.25
C GLN A 397 3.17 -8.68 -53.06
N GLN A 398 4.34 -8.94 -52.48
CA GLN A 398 5.61 -8.82 -53.18
C GLN A 398 5.77 -9.86 -54.29
N ALA A 399 5.23 -11.07 -54.08
CA ALA A 399 5.18 -12.10 -55.12
C ALA A 399 4.23 -11.70 -56.26
N ASP A 400 3.01 -11.24 -55.95
CA ASP A 400 2.05 -10.76 -56.96
C ASP A 400 2.61 -9.58 -57.77
N ASP A 401 3.23 -8.59 -57.09
CA ASP A 401 3.87 -7.45 -57.77
C ASP A 401 5.01 -7.91 -58.69
N SER A 402 5.84 -8.88 -58.25
CA SER A 402 6.91 -9.43 -59.09
C SER A 402 6.39 -10.13 -60.36
N VAL A 403 5.30 -10.88 -60.24
CA VAL A 403 4.64 -11.55 -61.39
C VAL A 403 4.08 -10.51 -62.37
N THR A 404 3.47 -9.44 -61.88
CA THR A 404 2.96 -8.37 -62.76
C THR A 404 4.07 -7.59 -63.48
N THR A 405 5.24 -7.40 -62.85
CA THR A 405 6.39 -6.75 -63.50
C THR A 405 7.07 -7.62 -64.56
N GLU A 406 7.12 -8.95 -64.36
CA GLU A 406 7.61 -9.89 -65.38
C GLU A 406 6.69 -9.93 -66.60
N ASP A 407 5.38 -9.88 -66.40
CA ASP A 407 4.40 -9.88 -67.50
C ASP A 407 4.47 -8.57 -68.33
N TYR A 408 4.69 -7.43 -67.67
CA TYR A 408 4.91 -6.14 -68.34
C TYR A 408 6.23 -6.09 -69.13
N THR A 409 7.32 -6.61 -68.57
CA THR A 409 8.62 -6.65 -69.26
C THR A 409 8.64 -7.66 -70.42
N GLY A 410 7.92 -8.77 -70.29
CA GLY A 410 7.71 -9.72 -71.38
C GLY A 410 6.89 -9.16 -72.56
N GLN A 411 5.96 -8.24 -72.30
CA GLN A 411 5.20 -7.55 -73.34
C GLN A 411 6.01 -6.44 -74.04
N VAL A 412 6.88 -5.73 -73.33
CA VAL A 412 7.75 -4.69 -73.92
C VAL A 412 8.85 -5.30 -74.81
N ALA A 413 9.32 -6.52 -74.54
CA ALA A 413 10.29 -7.21 -75.39
C ALA A 413 9.68 -7.81 -76.68
N ARG A 414 8.35 -7.74 -76.85
CA ARG A 414 7.62 -8.25 -78.03
C ARG A 414 7.13 -7.16 -78.98
N TRP A 415 7.42 -5.90 -78.69
CA TRP A 415 7.25 -4.75 -79.59
C TRP A 415 8.62 -4.29 -80.07
#